data_AF-A0A2E5ZP08-F1
#
_entry.id   AF-A0A2E5ZP08-F1
#
_cell.length_a   1.000
_cell.length_b   1.000
_cell.length_c   1.000
_cell.angle_alpha   90.00
_cell.angle_beta   90.00
_cell.angle_gamma   90.00
#
_symmetry.space_group_name_H-M   'P 1'
#
loop_
_entity.id
_entity.type
_entity.pdbx_description
1 polymer ?
#
loop_
_entity_poly.entity_id
_entity_poly.type
_entity_poly.pdbx_seq_one_letter_code
_entity_poly.pdbx_strand_id
1 'polypeptide(L)'
;MFSGLKIAVVLLILATAGGGLFYVKQLQSNLEIARLNNAKLETAVETSEKSIALLKEDNLRLNALSDQLQTDLKKAEQYGDNLRNRLRELDLVQDAIRDSKNLEGRMNGATAKLWRELEAATGGDGSTPLPNWVLDIPGAGNKSSNSDREDNSTTSSSSKTN
;
A
#
# COMPACT_ATOMS: atom_id res chain seq x y z
N MET A 1 64.45 -54.14 66.92
CA MET A 1 63.80 -54.15 65.59
C MET A 1 62.29 -53.85 65.63
N PHE A 2 61.59 -53.95 66.77
CA PHE A 2 60.13 -53.74 66.86
C PHE A 2 59.65 -52.27 66.85
N SER A 3 60.50 -51.28 67.16
CA SER A 3 60.08 -49.87 67.17
C SER A 3 59.85 -49.30 65.76
N GLY A 4 60.63 -49.71 64.76
CA GLY A 4 60.48 -49.22 63.38
C GLY A 4 59.15 -49.66 62.74
N LEU A 5 58.70 -50.88 63.01
CA LEU A 5 57.42 -51.40 62.50
C LEU A 5 56.23 -50.63 63.07
N LYS A 6 56.28 -50.24 64.35
CA LYS A 6 55.22 -49.44 64.99
C LYS A 6 55.14 -48.03 64.37
N ILE A 7 56.29 -47.38 64.13
CA ILE A 7 56.33 -46.09 63.44
C ILE A 7 55.75 -46.20 62.03
N ALA A 8 56.10 -47.25 61.28
CA ALA A 8 55.61 -47.45 59.90
C ALA A 8 54.08 -47.61 59.83
N VAL A 9 53.48 -48.34 60.77
CA VAL A 9 52.02 -48.52 60.85
C VAL A 9 51.32 -47.19 61.19
N VAL A 10 51.87 -46.40 62.11
CA VAL A 10 51.31 -45.08 62.46
C VAL A 10 51.38 -44.12 61.27
N LEU A 11 52.48 -44.12 60.51
CA LEU A 11 52.60 -43.32 59.30
C LEU A 11 51.60 -43.74 58.21
N LEU A 12 51.35 -45.04 58.07
CA LEU A 12 50.37 -45.56 57.11
C LEU A 12 48.93 -45.13 57.47
N ILE A 13 48.58 -45.16 58.76
CA ILE A 13 47.27 -44.69 59.25
C ILE A 13 47.13 -43.17 59.06
N LEU A 14 48.19 -42.40 59.34
CA LEU A 14 48.19 -40.96 59.11
C LEU A 14 48.10 -40.60 57.62
N ALA A 15 48.79 -41.35 56.75
CA ALA A 15 48.74 -41.14 55.31
C ALA A 15 47.34 -41.44 54.74
N THR A 16 46.70 -42.52 55.18
CA THR A 16 45.34 -42.87 54.77
C THR A 16 44.30 -41.89 55.30
N ALA A 17 44.41 -41.46 56.56
CA ALA A 17 43.56 -40.42 57.14
C ALA A 17 43.74 -39.06 56.43
N GLY A 18 44.99 -38.67 56.15
CA GLY A 18 45.30 -37.45 55.40
C GLY A 18 44.75 -37.48 53.97
N GLY A 19 44.87 -38.61 53.27
CA GLY A 19 44.30 -38.82 51.94
C GLY A 19 42.77 -38.76 51.94
N GLY A 20 42.11 -39.34 52.94
CA GLY A 20 40.65 -39.27 53.09
C GLY A 20 40.13 -37.85 53.33
N LEU A 21 40.79 -37.08 54.19
CA LEU A 21 40.44 -35.67 54.42
C LEU A 21 40.68 -34.81 53.17
N PHE A 22 41.77 -35.04 52.45
CA PHE A 22 42.05 -34.36 51.19
C PHE A 22 40.98 -34.69 50.12
N TYR A 23 40.58 -35.96 50.02
CA TYR A 23 39.54 -36.39 49.09
C TYR A 23 38.19 -35.71 49.36
N VAL A 24 37.74 -35.67 50.62
CA VAL A 24 36.48 -34.98 50.98
C VAL A 24 36.56 -33.48 50.66
N LYS A 25 37.69 -32.82 50.94
CA LYS A 25 37.89 -31.42 50.56
C LYS A 25 37.85 -31.20 49.05
N GLN A 26 38.46 -32.11 48.27
CA GLN A 26 38.40 -32.05 46.81
C GLN A 26 36.96 -32.22 46.30
N LEU A 27 36.18 -33.12 46.89
CA LEU A 27 34.77 -33.31 46.54
C LEU A 27 33.93 -32.07 46.83
N GLN A 28 34.14 -31.44 47.99
CA GLN A 28 33.46 -30.19 48.34
C GLN A 28 33.79 -29.07 47.36
N SER A 29 35.07 -28.90 47.01
CA SER A 29 35.52 -27.92 46.02
C SER A 29 34.91 -28.18 44.64
N ASN A 30 34.89 -29.42 44.19
CA ASN A 30 34.28 -29.79 42.90
C ASN A 30 32.77 -29.50 42.88
N LEU A 31 32.07 -29.76 43.99
CA LEU A 31 30.64 -29.45 44.10
C LEU A 31 30.38 -27.95 44.05
N GLU A 32 31.22 -27.14 44.71
CA GLU A 32 31.14 -25.68 44.66
C GLU A 32 31.37 -25.15 43.25
N ILE A 33 32.40 -25.65 42.56
CA ILE A 33 32.66 -25.31 41.15
C ILE A 33 31.47 -25.69 40.26
N ALA A 34 30.90 -26.89 40.45
CA ALA A 34 29.73 -27.33 39.70
C ALA A 34 28.51 -26.43 39.96
N ARG A 35 28.29 -25.99 41.20
CA ARG A 35 27.23 -25.02 41.53
C ARG A 35 27.46 -23.67 40.87
N LEU A 36 28.68 -23.14 40.92
CA LEU A 36 29.04 -21.88 40.27
C LEU A 36 28.85 -21.95 38.74
N ASN A 37 29.25 -23.05 38.12
CA ASN A 37 29.05 -23.26 36.68
C ASN A 37 27.57 -23.36 36.32
N ASN A 38 26.76 -24.08 37.10
CA ASN A 38 25.32 -24.14 36.87
C ASN A 38 24.65 -22.77 37.04
N ALA A 39 24.98 -22.00 38.08
CA ALA A 39 24.45 -20.65 38.27
C ALA A 39 24.82 -19.71 37.11
N LYS A 40 26.05 -19.83 36.58
CA LYS A 40 26.51 -19.08 35.41
C LYS A 40 25.74 -19.48 34.15
N LEU A 41 25.49 -20.78 33.95
CA LEU A 41 24.69 -21.28 32.83
C LEU A 41 23.23 -20.81 32.93
N GLU A 42 22.63 -20.84 34.11
CA GLU A 42 21.28 -20.33 34.36
C GLU A 42 21.17 -18.84 34.02
N THR A 43 22.13 -18.03 34.46
CA THR A 43 22.17 -16.59 34.13
C THR A 43 22.33 -16.36 32.62
N ALA A 44 23.16 -17.18 31.95
CA ALA A 44 23.37 -17.11 30.51
C ALA A 44 22.11 -17.51 29.73
N VAL A 45 21.39 -18.54 30.19
CA VAL A 45 20.10 -18.96 29.62
C VAL A 45 19.05 -17.89 29.81
N GLU A 46 18.88 -17.34 31.01
CA GLU A 46 17.93 -16.25 31.28
C GLU A 46 18.21 -15.04 30.37
N THR A 47 19.48 -14.68 30.20
CA THR A 47 19.89 -13.59 29.31
C THR A 47 19.57 -13.90 27.84
N SER A 48 19.79 -15.14 27.41
CA SER A 48 19.48 -15.61 26.05
C SER A 48 17.98 -15.66 25.79
N GLU A 49 17.17 -16.05 26.77
CA GLU A 49 15.71 -16.04 26.67
C GLU A 49 15.16 -14.62 26.57
N LYS A 50 15.69 -13.68 27.38
CA LYS A 50 15.37 -12.26 27.29
C LYS A 50 15.74 -11.68 25.93
N SER A 51 16.92 -12.00 25.40
CA SER A 51 17.34 -11.51 24.08
C SER A 51 16.47 -12.09 22.96
N ILE A 52 16.11 -13.38 23.02
CA ILE A 52 15.19 -14.00 22.06
C ILE A 52 13.80 -13.38 22.14
N ALA A 53 13.29 -13.08 23.34
CA ALA A 53 12.00 -12.43 23.51
C ALA A 53 11.99 -11.03 22.89
N LEU A 54 13.04 -10.25 23.13
CA LEU A 54 13.21 -8.91 22.54
C LEU A 54 13.32 -8.98 21.02
N LEU A 55 14.11 -9.92 20.49
CA LEU A 55 14.22 -10.14 19.04
C LEU A 55 12.89 -10.52 18.39
N LYS A 56 12.04 -11.30 19.07
CA LYS A 56 10.69 -11.62 18.59
C LYS A 56 9.80 -10.39 18.56
N GLU A 57 9.83 -9.57 19.62
CA GLU A 57 9.06 -8.32 19.67
C GLU A 57 9.49 -7.35 18.56
N ASP A 58 10.79 -7.18 18.37
CA ASP A 58 11.33 -6.32 17.31
C ASP A 58 10.98 -6.86 15.92
N ASN A 59 11.01 -8.17 15.72
CA ASN A 59 10.60 -8.76 14.45
C ASN A 59 9.12 -8.51 14.15
N LEU A 60 8.24 -8.61 15.15
CA LEU A 60 6.82 -8.28 15.00
C LEU A 60 6.63 -6.79 14.67
N ARG A 61 7.36 -5.88 15.35
CA ARG A 61 7.34 -4.45 15.00
C ARG A 61 7.81 -4.23 13.57
N LEU A 62 8.94 -4.81 13.16
CA LEU A 62 9.48 -4.64 11.82
C LEU A 62 8.52 -5.13 10.74
N ASN A 63 7.85 -6.26 10.94
CA ASN A 63 6.82 -6.74 10.02
C ASN A 63 5.66 -5.75 9.92
N ALA A 64 5.13 -5.27 11.06
CA ALA A 64 4.04 -4.29 11.06
C ALA A 64 4.44 -2.97 10.37
N LEU A 65 5.65 -2.48 10.60
CA LEU A 65 6.18 -1.30 9.90
C LEU A 65 6.36 -1.56 8.40
N SER A 66 6.79 -2.76 8.00
CA SER A 66 6.92 -3.14 6.59
C SER A 66 5.56 -3.14 5.89
N ASP A 67 4.53 -3.72 6.51
CA ASP A 67 3.16 -3.74 5.99
C ASP A 67 2.58 -2.34 5.86
N GLN A 68 2.83 -1.48 6.85
CA GLN A 68 2.43 -0.07 6.81
C GLN A 68 3.13 0.65 5.65
N LEU A 69 4.43 0.46 5.50
CA LEU A 69 5.21 1.10 4.42
C LEU A 69 4.72 0.65 3.04
N GLN A 70 4.41 -0.64 2.85
CA GLN A 70 3.82 -1.13 1.61
C GLN A 70 2.44 -0.52 1.33
N THR A 71 1.63 -0.35 2.37
CA THR A 71 0.31 0.30 2.26
C THR A 71 0.46 1.77 1.85
N ASP A 72 1.40 2.49 2.46
CA ASP A 72 1.63 3.89 2.17
C ASP A 72 2.24 4.09 0.77
N LEU A 73 3.10 3.18 0.30
CA LEU A 73 3.57 3.14 -1.08
C LEU A 73 2.42 2.98 -2.07
N LYS A 74 1.52 2.01 -1.84
CA LYS A 74 0.33 1.82 -2.69
C LYS A 74 -0.56 3.06 -2.72
N LYS A 75 -0.76 3.72 -1.58
CA LYS A 75 -1.52 5.00 -1.52
C LYS A 75 -0.80 6.11 -2.29
N ALA A 76 0.52 6.20 -2.19
CA ALA A 76 1.30 7.20 -2.91
C ALA A 76 1.26 6.98 -4.42
N GLU A 77 1.32 5.73 -4.89
CA GLU A 77 1.13 5.35 -6.30
C GLU A 77 -0.26 5.78 -6.80
N GLN A 78 -1.32 5.42 -6.07
CA GLN A 78 -2.69 5.82 -6.40
C GLN A 78 -2.87 7.33 -6.42
N TYR A 79 -2.29 8.03 -5.45
CA TYR A 79 -2.33 9.49 -5.38
C TYR A 79 -1.59 10.12 -6.57
N GLY A 80 -0.42 9.59 -6.92
CA GLY A 80 0.35 10.01 -8.10
C GLY A 80 -0.42 9.82 -9.41
N ASP A 81 -1.10 8.68 -9.57
CA ASP A 81 -1.93 8.41 -10.74
C ASP A 81 -3.18 9.28 -10.78
N ASN A 82 -3.81 9.56 -9.62
CA ASN A 82 -4.91 10.50 -9.54
C ASN A 82 -4.48 11.92 -9.96
N LEU A 83 -3.31 12.36 -9.48
CA LEU A 83 -2.75 13.66 -9.84
C LEU A 83 -2.48 13.73 -11.34
N ARG A 84 -1.83 12.71 -11.94
CA ARG A 84 -1.59 12.64 -13.38
C ARG A 84 -2.88 12.67 -14.19
N ASN A 85 -3.92 11.96 -13.76
CA ASN A 85 -5.22 11.99 -14.42
C ASN A 85 -5.88 13.37 -14.34
N ARG A 86 -5.84 14.02 -13.17
CA ARG A 86 -6.33 15.41 -13.01
C ARG A 86 -5.57 16.40 -13.86
N LEU A 87 -4.25 16.28 -13.95
CA LEU A 87 -3.43 17.14 -14.83
C LEU A 87 -3.80 16.94 -16.31
N ARG A 88 -3.98 15.69 -16.76
CA ARG A 88 -4.43 15.40 -18.13
C ARG A 88 -5.83 15.94 -18.43
N GLU A 89 -6.75 15.85 -17.47
CA GLU A 89 -8.09 16.41 -17.60
C GLU A 89 -8.04 17.94 -17.66
N LEU A 90 -7.25 18.57 -16.80
CA LEU A 90 -7.04 20.02 -16.82
C LEU A 90 -6.44 20.48 -18.15
N ASP A 91 -5.46 19.75 -18.68
CA ASP A 91 -4.84 20.00 -19.99
C ASP A 91 -5.84 19.88 -21.13
N LEU A 92 -6.69 18.83 -21.14
CA LEU A 92 -7.77 18.66 -22.12
C LEU A 92 -8.82 19.79 -22.04
N VAL A 93 -9.19 20.21 -20.83
CA VAL A 93 -10.09 21.35 -20.61
C VAL A 93 -9.43 22.65 -21.08
N GLN A 94 -8.14 22.82 -20.81
CA GLN A 94 -7.38 23.99 -21.21
C GLN A 94 -7.23 24.06 -22.73
N ASP A 95 -7.03 22.92 -23.40
CA ASP A 95 -7.07 22.78 -24.85
C ASP A 95 -8.47 23.08 -25.42
N ALA A 96 -9.53 22.62 -24.77
CA ALA A 96 -10.91 22.95 -25.16
C ALA A 96 -11.22 24.46 -25.05
N ILE A 97 -10.65 25.14 -24.04
CA ILE A 97 -10.73 26.60 -23.91
C ILE A 97 -9.86 27.30 -24.97
N ARG A 98 -8.69 26.74 -25.29
CA ARG A 98 -7.81 27.27 -26.35
C ARG A 98 -8.44 27.18 -27.74
N ASP A 99 -9.17 26.11 -28.03
CA ASP A 99 -9.95 25.97 -29.27
C ASP A 99 -11.38 26.54 -29.14
N SER A 100 -11.54 27.55 -28.28
CA SER A 100 -12.79 28.33 -28.13
C SER A 100 -13.30 28.89 -29.45
N LYS A 101 -12.41 29.19 -30.39
CA LYS A 101 -12.75 29.70 -31.71
C LYS A 101 -13.53 28.69 -32.55
N ASN A 102 -13.22 27.39 -32.43
CA ASN A 102 -13.97 26.32 -33.08
C ASN A 102 -15.35 26.15 -32.42
N LEU A 103 -15.40 26.23 -31.09
CA LEU A 103 -16.65 26.15 -30.33
C LEU A 103 -17.59 27.34 -30.63
N GLU A 104 -17.05 28.55 -30.65
CA GLU A 104 -17.75 29.79 -31.00
C GLU A 104 -18.31 29.70 -32.42
N GLY A 105 -17.50 29.25 -33.39
CA GLY A 105 -17.96 29.01 -34.75
C GLY A 105 -19.12 28.00 -34.83
N ARG A 106 -19.04 26.88 -34.10
CA ARG A 106 -20.11 25.86 -34.07
C ARG A 106 -21.40 26.37 -33.40
N MET A 107 -21.28 27.12 -32.30
CA MET A 107 -22.42 27.69 -31.58
C MET A 107 -23.11 28.78 -32.41
N ASN A 108 -22.33 29.63 -33.07
CA ASN A 108 -22.80 30.67 -33.97
C ASN A 108 -23.50 30.07 -35.20
N GLY A 109 -22.91 29.04 -35.82
CA GLY A 109 -23.52 28.31 -36.93
C GLY A 109 -24.83 27.60 -36.55
N ALA A 110 -24.91 27.02 -35.35
CA ALA A 110 -26.15 26.43 -34.84
C ALA A 110 -27.25 27.47 -34.60
N THR A 111 -26.89 28.65 -34.06
CA THR A 111 -27.82 29.77 -33.86
C THR A 111 -28.35 30.29 -35.19
N ALA A 112 -27.48 30.42 -36.20
CA ALA A 112 -27.86 30.80 -37.55
C ALA A 112 -28.76 29.76 -38.25
N LYS A 113 -28.64 28.48 -37.90
CA LYS A 113 -29.52 27.42 -38.40
C LYS A 113 -30.91 27.49 -37.74
N LEU A 114 -30.97 27.66 -36.42
CA LEU A 114 -32.23 27.81 -35.69
C LEU A 114 -33.04 29.01 -36.19
N TRP A 115 -32.36 30.11 -36.54
CA TRP A 115 -33.02 31.26 -37.15
C TRP A 115 -33.66 30.94 -38.50
N ARG A 116 -32.94 30.24 -39.38
CA ARG A 116 -33.48 29.81 -40.67
C ARG A 116 -34.62 28.80 -40.54
N GLU A 117 -34.54 27.89 -39.57
CA GLU A 117 -35.63 26.95 -39.26
C GLU A 117 -36.87 27.67 -38.72
N LEU A 118 -36.67 28.66 -37.84
CA LEU A 118 -37.76 29.47 -37.28
C LEU A 118 -38.41 30.34 -38.37
N GLU A 119 -37.62 30.97 -39.24
CA GLU A 119 -38.10 31.70 -40.41
C GLU A 119 -38.94 30.79 -41.31
N ALA A 120 -38.42 29.61 -41.65
CA ALA A 120 -39.13 28.63 -42.47
C ALA A 120 -40.45 28.17 -41.83
N ALA A 121 -40.44 27.92 -40.51
CA ALA A 121 -41.65 27.55 -39.77
C ALA A 121 -42.70 28.68 -39.70
N THR A 122 -42.25 29.94 -39.77
CA THR A 122 -43.14 31.11 -39.79
C THR A 122 -43.59 31.53 -41.20
N GLY A 123 -43.25 30.73 -42.23
CA GLY A 123 -43.71 30.92 -43.60
C GLY A 123 -42.74 31.66 -44.53
N GLY A 124 -41.49 31.89 -44.11
CA GLY A 124 -40.40 32.33 -44.98
C GLY A 124 -39.72 31.14 -45.69
N ASP A 125 -38.82 31.41 -46.64
CA ASP A 125 -38.10 30.37 -47.38
C ASP A 125 -36.70 30.05 -46.82
N GLY A 126 -36.33 30.66 -45.69
CA GLY A 126 -35.03 30.47 -45.04
C GLY A 126 -33.88 31.21 -45.72
N SER A 127 -34.20 32.14 -46.64
CA SER A 127 -33.21 32.89 -47.42
C SER A 127 -32.97 34.31 -46.92
N THR A 128 -33.70 34.77 -45.89
CA THR A 128 -33.43 36.11 -45.38
C THR A 128 -32.03 36.23 -44.76
N PRO A 129 -31.34 37.36 -44.99
CA PRO A 129 -30.04 37.60 -44.37
C PRO A 129 -30.14 37.49 -42.85
N LEU A 130 -29.17 36.79 -42.25
CA LEU A 130 -29.10 36.66 -40.80
C LEU A 130 -29.07 38.06 -40.16
N PRO A 131 -29.86 38.31 -39.11
CA PRO A 131 -29.88 39.60 -38.46
C PRO A 131 -28.53 39.90 -37.80
N ASN A 132 -28.14 41.17 -37.74
CA ASN A 132 -26.78 41.64 -37.42
C ASN A 132 -26.22 41.22 -36.05
N TRP A 133 -27.07 40.71 -35.15
CA TRP A 133 -26.71 40.19 -33.83
C TRP A 133 -26.48 38.66 -33.83
N VAL A 134 -26.85 37.96 -34.90
CA VAL A 134 -26.50 36.57 -35.15
C VAL A 134 -25.15 36.59 -35.88
N LEU A 135 -24.08 36.33 -35.13
CA LEU A 135 -22.75 36.22 -35.73
C LEU A 135 -22.70 34.96 -36.59
N ASP A 136 -22.32 35.09 -37.86
CA ASP A 136 -21.88 33.97 -38.70
C ASP A 136 -20.38 34.16 -38.98
N ILE A 137 -19.56 33.26 -38.47
CA ILE A 137 -18.10 33.31 -38.70
C ILE A 137 -17.82 32.36 -39.86
N PRO A 138 -17.35 32.85 -41.03
CA PRO A 138 -17.11 32.01 -42.19
C PRO A 138 -15.96 31.05 -41.88
N GLY A 139 -16.28 29.76 -41.77
CA GLY A 139 -15.30 28.70 -41.46
C GLY A 139 -15.80 27.59 -40.53
N ALA A 140 -16.94 27.76 -39.87
CA ALA A 140 -17.60 26.69 -39.13
C ALA A 140 -18.21 25.69 -40.12
N GLY A 141 -17.40 24.73 -40.58
CA GLY A 141 -17.86 23.67 -41.47
C GLY A 141 -19.14 23.04 -40.94
N ASN A 142 -20.08 22.77 -41.84
CA ASN A 142 -21.33 22.06 -41.61
C ASN A 142 -21.05 20.60 -41.18
N LYS A 143 -20.37 20.40 -40.06
CA LYS A 143 -20.18 19.09 -39.44
C LYS A 143 -21.37 18.86 -38.53
N SER A 144 -22.44 18.46 -39.20
CA SER A 144 -23.49 17.63 -38.64
C SER A 144 -22.85 16.50 -37.84
N SER A 145 -22.95 16.54 -36.52
CA SER A 145 -22.96 15.32 -35.73
C SER A 145 -24.38 14.74 -35.86
N ASN A 146 -24.70 14.20 -37.04
CA ASN A 146 -25.76 13.22 -37.16
C ASN A 146 -25.22 11.94 -36.51
N SER A 147 -25.27 11.89 -35.18
CA SER A 147 -25.36 10.61 -34.51
C SER A 147 -26.77 10.14 -34.77
N ASP A 148 -26.90 9.22 -35.73
CA ASP A 148 -28.11 8.45 -35.99
C ASP A 148 -28.73 8.05 -34.66
N ARG A 149 -29.83 8.72 -34.32
CA ARG A 149 -30.66 8.32 -33.20
C ARG A 149 -31.48 7.17 -33.75
N GLU A 150 -30.96 5.95 -33.60
CA GLU A 150 -31.75 4.74 -33.83
C GLU A 150 -33.02 4.84 -32.99
N ASP A 151 -34.12 4.97 -33.72
CA ASP A 151 -35.46 5.07 -33.20
C ASP A 151 -35.85 3.70 -32.62
N ASN A 152 -35.56 3.47 -31.33
CA ASN A 152 -36.13 2.33 -30.61
C ASN A 152 -37.59 2.63 -30.29
N SER A 153 -38.42 2.65 -31.34
CA SER A 153 -39.85 2.58 -31.24
C SER A 153 -40.22 1.16 -30.79
N THR A 154 -40.38 1.00 -29.47
CA THR A 154 -41.05 -0.16 -28.88
C THR A 154 -42.51 -0.11 -29.35
N THR A 155 -42.79 -0.79 -30.46
CA THR A 155 -44.13 -0.94 -31.02
C THR A 155 -44.96 -1.85 -30.11
N SER A 156 -46.07 -1.28 -29.67
CA SER A 156 -47.16 -1.95 -28.98
C SER A 156 -47.73 -3.08 -29.84
N SER A 157 -47.67 -4.32 -29.34
CA SER A 157 -48.54 -5.39 -29.84
C SER A 157 -49.69 -5.62 -28.87
N SER A 158 -50.88 -5.45 -29.42
CA SER A 158 -52.18 -5.67 -28.84
C SER A 158 -52.43 -7.17 -28.62
N SER A 159 -52.57 -7.61 -27.37
CA SER A 159 -53.17 -8.90 -27.06
C SER A 159 -54.69 -8.76 -27.01
N LYS A 160 -55.31 -9.15 -28.13
CA LYS A 160 -56.74 -9.43 -28.23
C LYS A 160 -57.09 -10.65 -27.39
N THR A 161 -58.23 -10.54 -26.73
CA THR A 161 -59.02 -11.57 -26.07
C THR A 161 -59.49 -12.64 -27.06
N ASN A 162 -59.28 -13.91 -26.72
CA ASN A 162 -60.27 -14.99 -26.86
C ASN A 162 -59.94 -16.09 -25.84
#